data_AF-X1DJ33-F1
#
_entry.id   AF-X1DJ33-F1
#
_cell.length_a   1.000
_cell.length_b   1.000
_cell.length_c   1.000
_cell.angle_alpha   90.00
_cell.angle_beta   90.00
_cell.angle_gamma   90.00
#
_symmetry.space_group_name_H-M   'P 1'
#
loop_
_entity.id
_entity.type
_entity.pdbx_description
1 polymer ?
#
loop_
_entity_poly.entity_id
_entity_poly.type
_entity_poly.pdbx_seq_one_letter_code
_entity_poly.pdbx_strand_id
1 'polypeptide(L)'
;MSLGNALLGLLGHGPMTGYDLKKMLDHPMGFFWTAQMSQIYRELNKLEEKRLVKSVVEPQEKRPDRKVYQLTKEGRETFLNWLNKFPNRLSELYRSRFLMRIFFSSQIKLDELAFE
;
A
#
# COMPACT_ATOMS: atom_id res chain seq x y z
N MET A 1 -1.00 -8.28 4.65
CA MET A 1 -1.64 -7.08 4.03
C MET A 1 -1.83 -7.36 2.55
N SER A 2 -2.88 -6.84 1.90
CA SER A 2 -3.10 -7.02 0.47
C SER A 2 -3.11 -5.67 -0.25
N LEU A 3 -2.59 -5.63 -1.48
CA LEU A 3 -2.59 -4.43 -2.31
C LEU A 3 -4.01 -3.86 -2.47
N GLY A 4 -5.03 -4.71 -2.58
CA GLY A 4 -6.42 -4.28 -2.68
C GLY A 4 -6.86 -3.39 -1.51
N ASN A 5 -6.48 -3.72 -0.27
CA ASN A 5 -6.85 -2.91 0.90
C ASN A 5 -6.15 -1.54 0.90
N ALA A 6 -4.90 -1.47 0.42
CA ALA A 6 -4.20 -0.20 0.25
C ALA A 6 -4.91 0.69 -0.78
N LEU A 7 -5.31 0.12 -1.92
CA LEU A 7 -6.03 0.85 -2.98
C LEU A 7 -7.41 1.33 -2.51
N LEU A 8 -8.18 0.50 -1.79
CA LEU A 8 -9.46 0.90 -1.23
C LEU A 8 -9.30 2.05 -0.22
N GLY A 9 -8.27 2.00 0.62
CA GLY A 9 -7.95 3.07 1.56
C GLY A 9 -7.64 4.39 0.86
N LEU A 10 -6.80 4.36 -0.19
CA LEU A 10 -6.47 5.54 -0.98
C LEU A 10 -7.69 6.15 -1.67
N LEU A 11 -8.53 5.31 -2.31
CA LEU A 11 -9.76 5.76 -2.95
C LEU A 11 -10.82 6.27 -1.96
N GLY A 12 -10.66 5.99 -0.66
CA GLY A 12 -11.46 6.57 0.40
C GLY A 12 -11.27 8.09 0.57
N HIS A 13 -10.14 8.64 0.11
CA HIS A 13 -9.88 10.08 0.11
C HIS A 13 -10.51 10.80 -1.09
N GLY A 14 -10.85 10.08 -2.16
CA GLY A 14 -11.49 10.63 -3.34
C GLY A 14 -11.19 9.83 -4.61
N PRO A 15 -11.86 10.16 -5.73
CA PRO A 15 -11.59 9.53 -7.01
C PRO A 15 -10.16 9.81 -7.50
N MET A 16 -9.50 8.80 -8.05
CA MET A 16 -8.10 8.87 -8.46
C MET A 16 -7.83 8.05 -9.73
N THR A 17 -6.86 8.46 -10.54
CA THR A 17 -6.37 7.61 -11.64
C THR A 17 -5.43 6.53 -11.10
N GLY A 18 -5.16 5.49 -11.91
CA GLY A 18 -4.15 4.49 -11.56
C GLY A 18 -2.75 5.09 -11.32
N TYR A 19 -2.44 6.21 -11.97
CA TYR A 19 -1.18 6.94 -11.79
C TYR A 19 -1.14 7.69 -10.44
N ASP A 20 -2.23 8.34 -10.07
CA ASP A 20 -2.33 9.01 -8.75
C ASP A 20 -2.19 7.98 -7.62
N LEU A 21 -2.82 6.81 -7.77
CA LEU A 21 -2.70 5.70 -6.83
C LEU A 21 -1.25 5.19 -6.71
N LYS A 22 -0.52 5.08 -7.84
CA LYS A 22 0.91 4.72 -7.83
C LYS A 22 1.73 5.76 -7.08
N LYS A 23 1.49 7.05 -7.33
CA LYS A 23 2.20 8.14 -6.67
C LYS A 23 2.00 8.11 -5.15
N MET A 24 0.77 7.87 -4.70
CA MET A 24 0.43 7.77 -3.27
C MET A 24 0.97 6.48 -2.61
N LEU A 25 1.05 5.38 -3.38
CA LEU A 25 1.71 4.15 -2.94
C LEU A 25 3.22 4.32 -2.78
N ASP A 26 3.87 5.04 -3.69
CA ASP A 26 5.31 5.31 -3.59
C ASP A 26 5.64 6.29 -2.47
N HIS A 27 4.74 7.24 -2.19
CA HIS A 27 4.93 8.22 -1.13
C HIS A 27 3.57 8.65 -0.55
N PRO A 28 3.29 8.48 0.76
CA PRO A 28 4.18 8.10 1.86
C PRO A 28 4.27 6.60 2.16
N MET A 29 3.52 5.73 1.48
CA MET A 29 3.49 4.29 1.83
C MET A 29 4.72 3.49 1.39
N GLY A 30 5.55 4.05 0.51
CA GLY A 30 6.68 3.34 -0.10
C GLY A 30 7.70 2.79 0.90
N PHE A 31 7.72 3.30 2.14
CA PHE A 31 8.55 2.78 3.23
C PHE A 31 8.17 1.36 3.68
N PHE A 32 6.91 0.97 3.54
CA PHE A 32 6.41 -0.32 4.07
C PHE A 32 5.54 -1.09 3.08
N TRP A 33 5.15 -0.50 1.95
CA TRP A 33 4.40 -1.19 0.91
C TRP A 33 4.68 -0.62 -0.48
N THR A 34 5.16 -1.48 -1.38
CA THR A 34 5.44 -1.11 -2.78
C THR A 34 4.63 -1.97 -3.73
N ALA A 35 4.17 -1.39 -4.83
CA ALA A 35 3.54 -2.14 -5.92
C ALA A 35 3.96 -1.59 -7.27
N GLN A 36 4.20 -2.49 -8.21
CA GLN A 36 4.43 -2.14 -9.61
C GLN A 36 3.12 -1.68 -10.25
N MET A 37 3.22 -0.83 -11.26
CA MET A 37 2.06 -0.27 -11.96
C MET A 37 1.13 -1.38 -12.51
N SER A 38 1.71 -2.45 -13.05
CA SER A 38 0.96 -3.62 -13.55
C SER A 38 0.20 -4.36 -12.45
N GLN A 39 0.74 -4.41 -11.21
CA GLN A 39 0.06 -5.01 -10.07
C GLN A 39 -1.12 -4.14 -9.62
N ILE A 40 -0.99 -2.82 -9.66
CA ILE A 40 -2.07 -1.88 -9.35
C ILE A 40 -3.23 -2.07 -10.31
N TYR A 41 -3.00 -2.04 -11.62
CA TYR A 41 -4.09 -2.21 -12.60
C TYR A 41 -4.76 -3.58 -12.50
N ARG A 42 -3.97 -4.65 -12.33
CA ARG A 42 -4.54 -6.00 -12.13
C ARG A 42 -5.41 -6.06 -10.88
N GLU A 43 -5.00 -5.41 -9.81
CA GLU A 43 -5.77 -5.40 -8.56
C GLU A 43 -7.01 -4.52 -8.67
N LEU A 44 -6.92 -3.36 -9.33
CA LEU A 44 -8.08 -2.51 -9.63
C LEU A 44 -9.14 -3.26 -10.44
N ASN A 45 -8.74 -4.03 -11.46
CA ASN A 45 -9.68 -4.85 -12.23
C ASN A 45 -10.42 -5.86 -11.34
N LYS A 46 -9.70 -6.55 -10.43
CA LYS A 46 -10.33 -7.46 -9.46
C LYS A 46 -11.28 -6.74 -8.49
N LEU A 47 -10.95 -5.52 -8.08
CA LEU A 47 -11.83 -4.72 -7.22
C LEU A 47 -13.09 -4.27 -7.97
N GLU A 48 -12.99 -3.95 -9.26
CA GLU A 48 -14.13 -3.65 -10.13
C GLU A 48 -15.02 -4.87 -10.36
N GLU A 49 -14.44 -6.05 -10.64
CA GLU A 49 -15.17 -7.32 -10.76
C GLU A 49 -15.97 -7.64 -9.48
N LYS A 50 -15.41 -7.29 -8.31
CA LYS A 50 -16.06 -7.42 -7.00
C LYS A 50 -17.00 -6.27 -6.66
N ARG A 51 -17.17 -5.28 -7.54
CA ARG A 51 -17.98 -4.05 -7.32
C ARG A 51 -17.56 -3.22 -6.11
N LEU A 52 -16.31 -3.35 -5.68
CA LEU A 52 -15.74 -2.56 -4.58
C LEU A 52 -15.21 -1.21 -5.05
N VAL A 53 -14.89 -1.13 -6.34
CA VAL A 53 -14.48 0.08 -7.03
C VAL A 53 -15.29 0.16 -8.33
N LYS A 54 -15.60 1.37 -8.77
CA LYS A 54 -16.11 1.64 -10.11
C LYS A 54 -15.17 2.59 -10.81
N SER A 55 -15.21 2.64 -12.13
CA SER A 55 -14.43 3.60 -12.89
C SER A 55 -15.24 4.32 -13.95
N VAL A 56 -14.76 5.49 -14.33
CA VAL A 56 -15.27 6.29 -15.44
C VAL A 56 -14.08 6.67 -16.32
N VAL A 57 -14.25 6.57 -17.63
CA VAL A 57 -13.29 7.09 -18.60
C VAL A 57 -13.64 8.55 -18.83
N GLU A 58 -12.72 9.45 -18.48
CA GLU A 58 -12.85 10.88 -18.70
C GLU A 58 -12.04 11.28 -19.93
N PRO A 59 -12.67 11.87 -20.96
CA PRO A 59 -11.98 12.30 -22.16
C PRO A 59 -11.04 13.49 -21.86
N GLN A 60 -9.91 13.53 -22.56
CA GLN A 60 -8.96 14.63 -22.46
C GLN A 60 -8.65 15.21 -23.85
N GLU A 61 -8.64 16.54 -23.99
CA GLU A 61 -8.46 17.19 -25.30
C GLU A 61 -7.06 17.00 -25.92
N LYS A 62 -6.01 16.95 -25.08
CA LYS A 62 -4.61 16.95 -25.53
C LYS A 62 -3.80 15.75 -25.02
N ARG A 63 -4.46 14.79 -24.38
CA ARG A 63 -3.85 13.63 -23.74
C ARG A 63 -4.74 12.41 -23.93
N PRO A 64 -4.22 11.18 -23.79
CA PRO A 64 -5.06 9.99 -23.75
C PRO A 64 -6.12 10.12 -22.64
N ASP A 65 -7.31 9.58 -22.89
CA ASP A 65 -8.37 9.52 -21.90
C ASP A 65 -7.88 8.89 -20.61
N ARG A 66 -8.35 9.42 -19.46
CA ARG A 66 -7.97 8.88 -18.16
C ARG A 66 -9.10 8.04 -17.59
N LYS A 67 -8.73 6.87 -17.09
CA LYS A 67 -9.62 6.03 -16.29
C LYS A 67 -9.51 6.47 -14.82
N VAL A 68 -10.58 7.07 -14.31
CA VAL A 68 -10.71 7.51 -12.92
C VAL A 68 -11.46 6.45 -12.13
N TYR A 69 -10.90 6.01 -11.02
CA TYR A 69 -11.47 5.02 -10.13
C TYR A 69 -12.12 5.71 -8.94
N GLN A 70 -13.24 5.18 -8.47
CA GLN A 70 -13.99 5.67 -7.33
C GLN A 70 -14.44 4.51 -6.43
N LEU A 71 -14.26 4.69 -5.13
CA LEU A 71 -14.73 3.74 -4.12
C LEU A 71 -16.26 3.63 -4.13
N THR A 72 -16.81 2.42 -4.08
CA THR A 72 -18.25 2.18 -3.91
C THR A 72 -18.64 2.13 -2.44
N LYS A 73 -19.94 2.05 -2.14
CA LYS A 73 -20.42 1.86 -0.77
C LYS A 73 -19.94 0.51 -0.22
N GLU A 74 -20.08 -0.55 -1.00
CA GLU A 74 -19.63 -1.90 -0.65
C GLU A 74 -18.10 -1.95 -0.47
N GLY A 75 -17.35 -1.23 -1.32
CA GLY A 75 -15.91 -1.07 -1.18
C GLY A 75 -15.51 -0.43 0.14
N ARG A 76 -16.22 0.64 0.53
CA ARG A 76 -16.00 1.33 1.80
C ARG A 76 -16.28 0.44 3.00
N GLU A 77 -17.41 -0.27 3.00
CA GLU A 77 -17.76 -1.21 4.07
C GLU A 77 -16.74 -2.33 4.17
N THR A 78 -16.30 -2.89 3.04
CA THR A 78 -15.26 -3.93 2.99
C THR A 78 -13.94 -3.43 3.58
N PHE A 79 -13.52 -2.22 3.20
CA PHE A 79 -12.30 -1.61 3.72
C PHE A 79 -12.39 -1.38 5.23
N LEU A 80 -13.49 -0.82 5.74
CA LEU A 80 -13.69 -0.57 7.17
C LEU A 80 -13.75 -1.88 7.97
N ASN A 81 -14.40 -2.91 7.44
CA ASN A 81 -14.43 -4.23 8.05
C ASN A 81 -13.04 -4.87 8.15
N TRP A 82 -12.20 -4.67 7.13
CA TRP A 82 -10.80 -5.09 7.20
C TRP A 82 -10.01 -4.24 8.22
N LEU A 83 -10.19 -2.92 8.22
CA LEU A 83 -9.49 -2.01 9.12
C LEU A 83 -9.80 -2.29 10.59
N ASN A 84 -11.04 -2.68 10.91
CA ASN A 84 -11.46 -3.03 12.27
C ASN A 84 -10.93 -4.40 12.75
N LYS A 85 -10.30 -5.20 11.89
CA LYS A 85 -9.64 -6.46 12.26
C LYS A 85 -8.18 -6.23 12.63
N PHE A 86 -7.94 -5.28 13.54
CA PHE A 86 -6.60 -5.05 14.08
C PHE A 86 -6.13 -6.28 14.85
N PRO A 87 -4.91 -6.78 14.62
CA PRO A 87 -4.41 -7.91 15.36
C PRO A 87 -4.16 -7.52 16.82
N ASN A 88 -4.54 -8.40 17.76
CA ASN A 88 -4.33 -8.21 19.19
C ASN A 88 -2.86 -8.41 19.61
N ARG A 89 -2.01 -8.86 18.69
CA ARG A 89 -0.55 -8.93 18.81
C ARG A 89 0.04 -8.47 17.49
N LEU A 90 1.03 -7.59 17.53
CA LEU A 90 1.83 -7.30 16.35
C LEU A 90 2.47 -8.60 15.87
N SER A 91 2.18 -9.00 14.63
CA SER A 91 2.66 -10.25 14.05
C SER A 91 4.19 -10.23 13.96
N GLU A 92 4.81 -11.29 14.48
CA GLU A 92 6.25 -11.60 14.51
C GLU A 92 7.11 -10.58 15.27
N LEU A 93 7.78 -11.05 16.32
CA LEU A 93 8.93 -10.36 16.89
C LEU A 93 9.85 -9.96 15.73
N TYR A 94 10.01 -8.66 15.49
CA TYR A 94 10.84 -8.15 14.41
C TYR A 94 12.29 -8.60 14.68
N ARG A 95 12.73 -9.69 14.04
CA ARG A 95 14.07 -10.26 14.21
C ARG A 95 15.08 -9.38 13.50
N SER A 96 15.46 -8.28 14.14
CA SER A 96 16.47 -7.37 13.62
C SER A 96 17.87 -7.91 13.96
N ARG A 97 18.59 -8.39 12.93
CA ARG A 97 20.02 -8.72 13.05
C ARG A 97 20.82 -7.52 13.53
N PHE A 98 20.46 -6.32 13.09
CA PHE A 98 21.10 -5.08 13.53
C PHE A 98 20.94 -4.86 15.05
N LEU A 99 19.71 -4.91 15.57
CA LEU A 99 19.48 -4.72 17.01
C LEU A 99 20.15 -5.82 17.85
N MET A 100 20.20 -7.05 17.34
CA MET A 100 20.93 -8.15 17.97
C MET A 100 22.43 -7.86 18.03
N ARG A 101 23.04 -7.35 16.95
CA ARG A 101 24.46 -6.93 16.93
C ARG A 101 24.71 -5.77 17.89
N ILE A 102 23.83 -4.77 17.94
CA ILE A 102 23.93 -3.68 18.92
C ILE A 102 23.86 -4.22 20.36
N PHE A 103 22.93 -5.12 20.64
CA PHE A 103 22.77 -5.71 21.98
C PHE A 103 24.04 -6.45 22.44
N PHE A 104 24.70 -7.20 21.56
CA PHE A 104 25.94 -7.92 21.86
C PHE A 104 27.22 -7.10 21.60
N SER A 105 27.12 -5.83 21.18
CA SER A 105 28.28 -5.00 20.82
C SER A 105 29.22 -4.73 21.98
N SER A 106 28.77 -4.87 23.23
CA SER A 106 29.62 -4.73 24.42
C SER A 106 30.74 -5.78 24.51
N GLN A 107 30.71 -6.81 23.67
CA GLN A 107 31.74 -7.87 23.63
C GLN A 107 32.94 -7.51 22.76
N ILE A 108 32.88 -6.42 22.00
CA ILE A 108 33.96 -5.95 21.13
C ILE A 108 34.25 -4.48 21.40
N LYS A 109 35.43 -4.00 20.99
CA LYS A 109 35.75 -2.58 21.13
C LYS A 109 35.08 -1.76 20.02
N LEU A 110 34.89 -0.45 20.26
CA LEU A 110 34.20 0.43 19.32
C LEU A 110 34.94 0.55 17.97
N ASP A 111 36.27 0.50 17.99
CA ASP A 111 37.15 0.52 16.82
C ASP A 111 37.14 -0.80 16.03
N GLU A 112 36.63 -1.89 16.62
CA GLU A 112 36.44 -3.19 15.96
C GLU A 112 35.04 -3.31 15.32
N LEU A 113 34.14 -2.36 15.56
CA LEU A 113 32.76 -2.40 15.09
C LEU A 113 32.67 -2.02 13.60
N ALA A 114 32.67 -3.01 12.72
CA ALA A 114 32.53 -2.81 11.27
C ALA A 114 31.05 -2.85 10.81
N PHE A 115 30.64 -1.81 10.07
CA PHE A 115 29.41 -1.81 9.28
C PHE A 115 29.74 -2.28 7.86
N GLU A 116 29.12 -3.38 7.44
CA GLU A 116 29.14 -3.87 6.06
C GLU A 116 27.92 -3.35 5.29
#